data_AF-A0A5K1HJ31-F1
#
_entry.id   AF-A0A5K1HJ31-F1
#
_cell.length_a   1.000
_cell.length_b   1.000
_cell.length_c   1.000
_cell.angle_alpha   90.00
_cell.angle_beta   90.00
_cell.angle_gamma   90.00
#
_symmetry.space_group_name_H-M   'P 1'
#
loop_
_entity.id
_entity.type
_entity.pdbx_description
1 polymer ?
#
loop_
_entity_poly.entity_id
_entity_poly.type
_entity_poly.pdbx_seq_one_letter_code
_entity_poly.pdbx_strand_id
1 'polypeptide(L)'
;MYAGNPPFERAALTDPYYKLIKEKRYDVFWSAHCRKRLPTFFSDQFKDLIQKMIAFVPSERPTIVEIAKHPWVKGAVCLHPDILEEFAQRKKKLDAILEKKRNEVEYEKHRRN
;
A
#
# COMPACT_ATOMS: atom_id res chain seq x y z
N MET A 1 3.44 2.19 0.15
CA MET A 1 4.52 1.18 0.28
C MET A 1 4.08 -0.22 -0.14
N TYR A 2 3.06 -0.86 0.46
CA TYR A 2 2.62 -2.20 -0.01
C TYR A 2 1.66 -2.13 -1.20
N ALA A 3 0.55 -1.39 -1.05
CA ALA A 3 -0.47 -1.23 -2.09
C ALA A 3 -0.17 -0.09 -3.10
N GLY A 4 0.80 0.77 -2.78
CA GLY A 4 1.07 2.00 -3.55
C GLY A 4 0.18 3.20 -3.20
N ASN A 5 -0.88 3.00 -2.41
CA ASN A 5 -1.79 4.06 -1.96
C ASN A 5 -1.81 4.11 -0.42
N PRO A 6 -2.08 5.28 0.18
CA PRO A 6 -2.29 5.38 1.62
C PRO A 6 -3.61 4.68 2.04
N PRO A 7 -3.70 4.14 3.26
CA PRO A 7 -4.92 3.52 3.80
C PRO A 7 -6.00 4.54 4.21
N PHE A 8 -5.60 5.78 4.46
CA PHE A 8 -6.43 6.95 4.76
C PHE A 8 -5.55 8.19 4.56
N GLU A 9 -6.16 9.35 4.34
CA GLU A 9 -5.42 10.60 4.13
C GLU A 9 -4.89 11.15 5.45
N ARG A 10 -5.68 11.03 6.52
CA ARG A 10 -5.29 11.45 7.88
C ARG A 10 -5.94 10.56 8.93
N ALA A 11 -5.22 10.32 10.04
CA ALA A 11 -5.77 9.67 11.23
C ALA A 11 -6.72 10.60 12.02
N ALA A 12 -7.74 11.13 11.34
CA ALA A 12 -8.75 12.04 11.89
C ALA A 12 -10.15 11.42 11.75
N LEU A 13 -11.07 11.75 12.66
CA LEU A 13 -12.45 11.22 12.61
C LEU A 13 -13.25 11.69 11.39
N THR A 14 -12.80 12.76 10.74
CA THR A 14 -13.34 13.27 9.49
C THR A 14 -12.93 12.41 8.28
N ASP A 15 -11.89 11.60 8.41
CA ASP A 15 -11.45 10.70 7.35
C ASP A 15 -12.41 9.50 7.26
N PRO A 16 -13.03 9.26 6.08
CA PRO A 16 -14.00 8.18 5.92
C PRO A 16 -13.44 6.79 6.24
N TYR A 17 -12.18 6.53 5.92
CA TYR A 17 -11.56 5.23 6.14
C TYR A 17 -11.09 5.06 7.59
N TYR A 18 -10.53 6.11 8.20
CA TYR A 18 -10.13 6.05 9.61
C TYR A 18 -11.34 5.93 10.55
N LYS A 19 -12.49 6.52 10.18
CA LYS A 19 -13.76 6.31 10.89
C LYS A 19 -14.14 4.82 10.96
N LEU A 20 -13.97 4.06 9.88
CA LEU A 20 -14.24 2.62 9.88
C LEU A 20 -13.34 1.85 10.85
N ILE A 21 -12.07 2.26 10.98
CA ILE A 21 -11.14 1.67 11.96
C ILE A 21 -11.62 1.93 13.40
N LYS A 22 -12.04 3.16 13.71
CA LYS A 22 -12.61 3.48 15.02
C LYS A 22 -13.86 2.65 15.33
N GLU A 23 -14.73 2.48 14.35
CA GLU A 23 -15.96 1.68 14.47
C GLU A 23 -15.73 0.17 14.41
N LYS A 24 -14.46 -0.28 14.30
CA LYS A 24 -14.06 -1.69 14.15
C LYS A 24 -14.71 -2.38 12.93
N ARG A 25 -15.10 -1.60 11.91
CA ARG A 25 -15.64 -2.06 10.62
C ARG A 25 -14.54 -2.42 9.64
N TYR A 26 -13.68 -3.36 10.04
CA TYR A 26 -12.51 -3.77 9.25
C TYR A 26 -12.90 -4.48 7.95
N ASP A 27 -14.03 -5.17 7.92
CA ASP A 27 -14.61 -5.80 6.74
C ASP A 27 -14.83 -4.80 5.60
N VAL A 28 -15.46 -3.66 5.92
CA VAL A 28 -15.73 -2.59 4.94
C VAL A 28 -14.43 -1.89 4.54
N PHE A 29 -13.56 -1.63 5.52
CA PHE A 29 -12.26 -1.04 5.27
C PHE A 29 -11.46 -1.88 4.26
N TRP A 30 -11.32 -3.19 4.49
CA TRP A 30 -10.56 -4.06 3.59
C TRP A 30 -11.27 -4.28 2.25
N SER A 31 -12.60 -4.38 2.23
CA SER A 31 -13.37 -4.46 0.98
C SER A 31 -13.09 -3.27 0.05
N ALA A 32 -13.09 -2.06 0.59
CA ALA A 32 -12.77 -0.85 -0.18
C ALA A 32 -11.33 -0.87 -0.73
N HIS A 33 -10.36 -1.30 0.08
CA HIS A 33 -8.94 -1.36 -0.30
C HIS A 33 -8.59 -2.53 -1.24
N CYS A 34 -9.42 -3.57 -1.29
CA CYS A 34 -9.25 -4.73 -2.16
C CYS A 34 -9.95 -4.61 -3.53
N ARG A 35 -10.88 -3.65 -3.71
CA ARG A 35 -11.79 -3.59 -4.88
C ARG A 35 -11.13 -3.69 -6.27
N LYS A 36 -9.90 -3.19 -6.43
CA LYS A 36 -9.15 -3.22 -7.70
C LYS A 36 -7.97 -4.20 -7.68
N ARG A 37 -8.02 -5.21 -6.80
CA ARG A 37 -6.90 -6.13 -6.54
C ARG A 37 -7.39 -7.55 -6.55
N LEU A 38 -6.44 -8.47 -6.73
CA LEU A 38 -6.72 -9.90 -6.55
C LEU A 38 -7.13 -10.17 -5.09
N PRO A 39 -8.04 -11.12 -4.83
CA PRO A 39 -8.46 -11.48 -3.48
C PRO A 39 -7.29 -11.85 -2.54
N THR A 40 -6.22 -12.41 -3.10
CA THR A 40 -5.02 -12.85 -2.39
C THR A 40 -3.97 -11.76 -2.20
N PHE A 41 -4.21 -10.53 -2.69
CA PHE A 41 -3.23 -9.45 -2.66
C PHE A 41 -2.82 -9.08 -1.22
N PHE A 42 -3.79 -9.07 -0.31
CA PHE A 42 -3.56 -8.91 1.13
C PHE A 42 -3.85 -10.24 1.82
N SER A 43 -2.83 -10.87 2.38
CA SER A 43 -3.02 -12.04 3.24
C SER A 43 -3.76 -11.65 4.51
N ASP A 44 -4.46 -12.59 5.13
CA ASP A 44 -5.22 -12.28 6.35
C ASP A 44 -4.31 -11.91 7.52
N GLN A 45 -3.10 -12.49 7.56
CA GLN A 45 -2.06 -12.08 8.51
C GLN A 45 -1.59 -10.64 8.28
N PHE A 46 -1.50 -10.18 7.03
CA PHE A 46 -1.18 -8.77 6.75
C PHE A 46 -2.29 -7.85 7.26
N LYS A 47 -3.54 -8.20 6.95
CA LYS A 47 -4.71 -7.42 7.36
C LYS A 47 -4.78 -7.29 8.89
N ASP A 48 -4.60 -8.40 9.58
CA ASP A 48 -4.62 -8.46 11.05
C ASP A 48 -3.51 -7.60 11.69
N LEU A 49 -2.29 -7.64 11.17
CA LEU A 49 -1.21 -6.81 11.70
C LEU A 49 -1.49 -5.32 11.48
N ILE A 50 -1.83 -4.94 10.25
CA ILE A 50 -1.99 -3.53 9.88
C ILE A 50 -3.15 -2.90 10.63
N GLN A 51 -4.29 -3.58 10.74
CA GLN A 51 -5.46 -3.02 11.44
C GLN A 51 -5.19 -2.78 12.94
N LYS A 52 -4.36 -3.62 13.58
CA LYS A 52 -3.92 -3.44 14.97
C LYS A 52 -2.96 -2.26 15.11
N MET A 53 -2.01 -2.11 14.18
CA MET A 53 -1.04 -1.00 14.21
C MET A 53 -1.68 0.37 14.03
N ILE A 54 -2.76 0.45 13.25
CA ILE A 54 -3.50 1.70 12.99
C ILE A 54 -4.73 1.87 13.89
N ALA A 55 -4.86 1.06 14.96
CA ALA A 55 -6.01 1.10 15.84
C ALA A 55 -6.26 2.51 16.40
N PHE A 56 -7.54 2.87 16.55
CA PHE A 56 -7.94 4.19 17.02
C PHE A 56 -7.45 4.45 18.45
N VAL A 57 -7.63 3.46 19.32
CA VAL A 57 -7.19 3.53 20.71
C VAL A 57 -5.70 3.18 20.79
N PRO A 58 -4.83 4.08 21.29
CA PRO A 58 -3.39 3.82 21.33
C PRO A 58 -3.00 2.60 22.16
N SER A 59 -3.71 2.29 23.24
CA SER A 59 -3.45 1.11 24.08
C SER A 59 -3.84 -0.22 23.43
N GLU A 60 -4.64 -0.21 22.35
CA GLU A 60 -4.92 -1.40 21.55
C GLU A 60 -3.80 -1.68 20.53
N ARG A 61 -2.85 -0.75 20.34
CA ARG A 61 -1.76 -0.93 19.38
C ARG A 61 -0.68 -1.82 19.96
N PRO A 62 -0.20 -2.82 19.20
CA PRO A 62 0.87 -3.69 19.65
C PRO A 62 2.17 -2.90 19.82
N THR A 63 2.91 -3.24 20.85
CA THR A 63 4.30 -2.83 21.03
C THR A 63 5.18 -3.36 19.92
N ILE A 64 6.37 -2.78 19.75
CA ILE A 64 7.33 -3.25 18.73
C ILE A 64 7.74 -4.72 18.93
N VAL A 65 7.77 -5.19 20.19
CA VAL A 65 8.09 -6.58 20.52
C VAL A 65 6.97 -7.52 20.08
N GLU A 66 5.71 -7.11 20.22
CA GLU A 66 4.55 -7.87 19.76
C GLU A 66 4.45 -7.87 18.24
N ILE A 67 4.76 -6.75 17.58
CA ILE A 67 4.86 -6.66 16.11
C ILE A 67 5.92 -7.64 15.60
N ALA A 68 7.12 -7.67 16.18
CA ALA A 68 8.19 -8.57 15.78
C ALA A 68 7.83 -10.06 15.95
N LYS A 69 6.92 -10.37 16.89
CA LYS A 69 6.42 -11.74 17.11
C LYS A 69 5.30 -12.14 16.14
N HIS A 70 4.69 -11.18 15.45
CA HIS A 70 3.53 -11.42 14.60
C HIS A 70 3.84 -12.37 13.43
N PRO A 71 2.95 -13.34 13.10
CA PRO A 71 3.19 -14.32 12.02
C PRO A 71 3.56 -13.69 10.68
N TRP A 72 2.93 -12.56 10.34
CA TRP A 72 3.24 -11.83 9.10
C TRP A 72 4.71 -11.38 9.03
N VAL A 73 5.30 -10.95 10.15
CA VAL A 73 6.70 -10.49 10.21
C VAL A 73 7.67 -11.67 10.12
N LYS A 74 7.28 -12.83 10.64
CA LYS A 74 8.04 -14.08 10.53
C LYS A 74 7.82 -14.83 9.22
N GLY A 75 7.02 -14.27 8.31
CA GLY A 75 6.72 -14.87 7.02
C GLY A 75 7.92 -14.87 6.08
N ALA A 76 7.68 -15.29 4.84
CA ALA A 76 8.70 -15.28 3.80
C ALA A 76 9.24 -13.86 3.59
N VAL A 77 10.56 -13.74 3.60
CA VAL A 77 11.28 -12.50 3.29
C VAL A 77 11.95 -12.63 1.93
N CYS A 78 11.92 -11.53 1.19
CA CYS A 78 12.61 -11.43 -0.09
C CYS A 78 14.12 -11.39 0.14
N LEU A 79 14.91 -12.06 -0.71
CA LEU A 79 16.36 -11.98 -0.63
C LEU A 79 16.84 -10.66 -1.25
N HIS A 80 18.02 -10.21 -0.84
CA HIS A 80 18.63 -9.01 -1.40
C HIS A 80 18.70 -8.98 -2.95
N PRO A 81 19.15 -10.04 -3.65
CA PRO A 81 19.18 -10.03 -5.11
C PRO A 81 17.79 -9.86 -5.75
N ASP A 82 16.76 -10.49 -5.19
CA ASP A 82 15.39 -10.39 -5.69
C ASP A 82 14.88 -8.95 -5.60
N ILE A 83 15.20 -8.23 -4.51
CA ILE A 83 14.84 -6.82 -4.34
C ILE A 83 15.52 -5.96 -5.42
N LEU A 84 16.81 -6.19 -5.69
CA LEU A 84 17.55 -5.45 -6.71
C LEU A 84 16.94 -5.65 -8.10
N GLU A 85 16.60 -6.88 -8.44
CA GLU A 85 15.96 -7.20 -9.71
C GLU A 85 14.58 -6.52 -9.83
N GLU A 86 13.76 -6.62 -8.79
CA GLU A 86 12.43 -6.01 -8.73
C GLU A 86 12.52 -4.48 -8.95
N PHE A 87 13.47 -3.83 -8.29
CA PHE A 87 13.67 -2.38 -8.39
C PHE A 87 14.19 -1.99 -9.77
N ALA A 88 15.10 -2.76 -10.37
CA ALA A 88 15.59 -2.53 -11.72
C ALA A 88 14.46 -2.65 -12.75
N GLN A 89 13.60 -3.66 -12.63
CA GLN A 89 12.42 -3.82 -13.49
C GLN A 89 11.41 -2.68 -13.33
N ARG A 90 11.14 -2.23 -12.10
CA ARG A 90 10.28 -1.06 -11.85
C ARG A 90 10.84 0.21 -12.48
N LYS A 91 12.15 0.44 -12.32
CA LYS A 91 12.82 1.60 -12.91
C LYS A 91 12.71 1.61 -14.43
N LYS A 92 13.02 0.48 -15.09
CA LYS A 92 12.90 0.35 -16.55
C LYS A 92 11.50 0.67 -17.07
N LYS A 93 10.45 0.19 -16.38
CA LYS A 93 9.05 0.51 -16.73
C LYS A 93 8.75 1.99 -16.57
N LEU A 94 9.22 2.61 -15.50
CA LEU A 94 9.02 4.03 -15.25
C LEU A 94 9.71 4.88 -16.32
N ASP A 95 10.95 4.56 -16.65
CA ASP A 95 11.74 5.28 -17.67
C ASP A 95 11.03 5.24 -19.03
N ALA A 96 10.51 4.08 -19.45
CA ALA A 96 9.73 3.95 -20.68
C ALA A 96 8.43 4.78 -20.67
N ILE A 97 7.74 4.86 -19.53
CA ILE A 97 6.53 5.69 -19.39
C ILE A 97 6.87 7.18 -19.49
N LEU A 98 7.96 7.60 -18.86
CA LEU A 98 8.41 9.00 -18.89
C LEU A 98 8.84 9.42 -20.29
N GLU A 99 9.56 8.55 -21.01
CA GLU A 99 9.98 8.79 -22.38
C GLU A 99 8.78 8.91 -23.33
N LYS A 100 7.81 8.00 -23.21
CA LYS A 100 6.57 8.08 -24.00
C LYS A 100 5.82 9.39 -23.77
N LYS A 101 5.67 9.81 -22.50
CA LYS A 101 5.04 11.09 -22.16
C LYS A 101 5.81 12.28 -22.72
N ARG A 102 7.14 12.24 -22.73
CA ARG A 102 7.98 13.30 -23.30
C ARG A 102 7.72 13.44 -24.80
N ASN A 103 7.70 12.32 -25.51
CA ASN A 103 7.46 12.28 -26.96
C ASN A 103 6.03 12.74 -27.30
N GLU A 104 5.02 12.38 -26.49
CA GLU A 104 3.64 12.86 -26.65
C GLU A 104 3.54 14.39 -26.51
N VAL A 105 4.19 14.96 -25.50
CA VAL A 105 4.24 16.42 -25.30
C VAL A 105 4.97 17.12 -26.45
N GLU A 106 6.08 16.54 -26.93
CA GLU A 106 6.82 17.07 -28.08
C GLU A 106 5.99 17.03 -29.37
N TYR A 107 5.24 15.95 -29.61
CA TYR A 107 4.33 15.80 -30.74
C TYR A 107 3.16 16.81 -30.67
N GLU A 108 2.55 16.99 -29.49
CA GLU A 108 1.48 17.97 -29.31
C GLU A 108 1.93 19.41 -29.55
N LYS A 109 3.17 19.74 -29.17
CA LYS A 109 3.78 21.05 -29.48
C LYS A 109 3.97 21.25 -30.98
N HIS A 110 4.49 20.24 -31.70
CA HIS A 110 4.69 20.32 -33.14
C HIS A 110 3.37 20.42 -33.92
N ARG A 111 2.28 19.81 -33.42
CA ARG A 111 0.95 19.88 -34.05
C ARG A 111 0.23 21.22 -33.86
N ARG A 112 0.64 22.03 -32.89
CA ARG A 112 0.03 23.34 -32.57
C ARG A 112 0.70 24.51 -33.28
N ASN A 113 1.89 24.31 -33.85
CA ASN A 113 2.58 25.27 -34.73
C ASN A 113 2.21 24.99 -36.20
#